data_AF-A0A6V7UCT1-F1
#
_entry.id   AF-A0A6V7UCT1-F1
#
_cell.length_a   1.000
_cell.length_b   1.000
_cell.length_c   1.000
_cell.angle_alpha   90.00
_cell.angle_beta   90.00
_cell.angle_gamma   90.00
#
_symmetry.space_group_name_H-M   'P 1'
#
loop_
_entity.id
_entity.type
_entity.pdbx_description
1 polymer ?
#
loop_
_entity_poly.entity_id
_entity_poly.type
_entity_poly.pdbx_seq_one_letter_code
_entity_poly.pdbx_strand_id
1 'polypeptide(L)'
;MKFLPSEVQLDIFKYLNFHQLLIIQQTNFYFKNLINEYEGELARMKLNKLVILFIHQENSDRFKSFNPNPKIYDFQLSEGIEKKWKCGIKEHIPMLLSINNSYSDCFFVLGQGSYYLQFPNLPKTIKQMKIARYLFQQLFKYFFEYVQFDQFVFNPQMINLLFDENKTKIPLQIHSRKANIIIYYNYDNYLLNFALNHLISDKFTVCFQKIVNIEHYTSVLFEILANCGNKFSEVIYDRAELKLFYLIKQHIETSKNISEMVKEIKFYGIKVRDNNLESTNYQLSNIYNPEIKFSVKIEVKRSGKYINVEIMRIN
;
A
#
# COMPACT_ATOMS: atom_id res chain seq x y z
N MET A 1 25.01 -17.46 -21.05
CA MET A 1 23.93 -17.23 -20.07
C MET A 1 23.10 -18.49 -19.81
N LYS A 2 22.50 -19.15 -20.83
CA LYS A 2 21.71 -20.40 -20.63
C LYS A 2 22.45 -21.59 -19.97
N PHE A 3 23.78 -21.61 -20.03
CA PHE A 3 24.61 -22.67 -19.42
C PHE A 3 25.01 -22.39 -17.97
N LEU A 4 24.65 -21.22 -17.42
CA LEU A 4 24.91 -20.89 -16.01
C LEU A 4 23.83 -21.52 -15.12
N PRO A 5 24.13 -21.89 -13.86
CA PRO A 5 23.13 -22.23 -12.87
C PRO A 5 22.11 -21.10 -12.68
N SER A 6 20.86 -21.43 -12.35
CA SER A 6 19.77 -20.47 -12.22
C SER A 6 20.10 -19.38 -11.19
N GLU A 7 20.76 -19.73 -10.09
CA GLU A 7 21.19 -18.82 -9.01
C GLU A 7 22.13 -17.74 -9.55
N VAL A 8 23.12 -18.15 -10.36
CA VAL A 8 24.09 -17.22 -10.99
C VAL A 8 23.39 -16.32 -12.00
N GLN A 9 22.42 -16.84 -12.76
CA GLN A 9 21.64 -16.03 -13.69
C GLN A 9 20.81 -14.97 -12.97
N LEU A 10 20.25 -15.31 -11.81
CA LEU A 10 19.46 -14.39 -10.99
C LEU A 10 20.31 -13.30 -10.37
N ASP A 11 21.49 -13.65 -9.87
CA ASP A 11 22.42 -12.66 -9.36
C ASP A 11 22.81 -11.65 -10.46
N ILE A 12 22.98 -12.10 -11.71
CA ILE A 12 23.17 -11.19 -12.83
C ILE A 12 21.92 -10.33 -13.08
N PHE A 13 20.72 -10.95 -13.08
CA PHE A 13 19.46 -10.25 -13.34
C PHE A 13 19.13 -9.18 -12.29
N LYS A 14 19.57 -9.34 -11.03
CA LYS A 14 19.44 -8.31 -9.99
C LYS A 14 20.13 -6.98 -10.34
N TYR A 15 21.15 -7.01 -11.20
CA TYR A 15 21.84 -5.80 -11.69
C TYR A 15 21.18 -5.16 -12.91
N LEU A 16 20.19 -5.81 -13.51
CA LEU A 16 19.48 -5.30 -14.68
C LEU A 16 18.34 -4.38 -14.25
N ASN A 17 18.13 -3.29 -14.98
CA ASN A 17 16.94 -2.49 -14.81
C ASN A 17 15.71 -3.20 -15.42
N PHE A 18 14.52 -2.73 -15.07
CA PHE A 18 13.28 -3.34 -15.54
C PHE A 18 13.19 -3.46 -17.07
N HIS A 19 13.64 -2.45 -17.82
CA HIS A 19 13.54 -2.50 -19.29
C HIS A 19 14.44 -3.60 -19.85
N GLN A 20 15.64 -3.77 -19.31
CA GLN A 20 16.55 -4.86 -19.66
C GLN A 20 15.96 -6.23 -19.28
N LEU A 21 15.37 -6.35 -18.10
CA LEU A 21 14.68 -7.58 -17.68
C LEU A 21 13.50 -7.92 -18.60
N LEU A 22 12.69 -6.92 -18.96
CA LEU A 22 11.56 -7.09 -19.87
C LEU A 22 12.02 -7.55 -21.25
N ILE A 23 13.11 -6.96 -21.78
CA ILE A 23 13.71 -7.40 -23.05
C ILE A 23 14.13 -8.87 -22.93
N ILE A 24 14.88 -9.25 -21.90
CA ILE A 24 15.34 -10.63 -21.69
C ILE A 24 14.16 -11.59 -21.56
N GLN A 25 13.12 -11.23 -20.82
CA GLN A 25 11.90 -12.00 -20.65
C GLN A 25 11.19 -12.29 -21.98
N GLN A 26 11.31 -11.38 -22.95
CA GLN A 26 10.73 -11.53 -24.28
C GLN A 26 11.62 -12.33 -25.25
N THR A 27 12.90 -12.57 -24.95
CA THR A 27 13.82 -13.26 -25.88
C THR A 27 13.50 -14.74 -26.08
N ASN A 28 13.14 -15.47 -25.01
CA ASN A 28 12.82 -16.89 -25.10
C ASN A 28 12.04 -17.42 -23.89
N PHE A 29 11.38 -18.57 -24.05
CA PHE A 29 10.56 -19.21 -23.01
C PHE A 29 11.34 -19.56 -21.73
N TYR A 30 12.62 -19.91 -21.82
CA TYR A 30 13.43 -20.26 -20.65
C TYR A 30 13.62 -19.04 -19.73
N PHE A 31 14.09 -17.91 -20.27
CA PHE A 31 14.24 -16.69 -19.46
C PHE A 31 12.90 -16.11 -19.04
N LYS A 32 11.85 -16.24 -19.86
CA LYS A 32 10.49 -15.88 -19.45
C LYS A 32 10.07 -16.63 -18.19
N ASN A 33 10.28 -17.95 -18.17
CA ASN A 33 9.92 -18.79 -17.03
C ASN A 33 10.80 -18.49 -15.81
N LEU A 34 12.11 -18.32 -16.00
CA LEU A 34 13.04 -17.98 -14.92
C LEU A 34 12.71 -16.62 -14.29
N ILE A 35 12.54 -15.56 -15.09
CA ILE A 35 12.18 -14.24 -14.56
C ILE A 35 10.82 -14.29 -13.85
N ASN A 36 9.82 -14.97 -14.42
CA ASN A 36 8.51 -15.12 -13.78
C ASN A 36 8.58 -15.92 -12.47
N GLU A 37 9.53 -16.84 -12.35
CA GLU A 37 9.75 -17.62 -11.13
C GLU A 37 10.31 -16.77 -10.00
N TYR A 38 11.19 -15.82 -10.32
CA TYR A 38 11.89 -14.96 -9.36
C TYR A 38 11.43 -13.50 -9.42
N GLU A 39 10.23 -13.21 -9.95
CA GLU A 39 9.70 -11.84 -10.12
C GLU A 39 9.69 -11.05 -8.79
N GLY A 40 9.55 -11.75 -7.65
CA GLY A 40 9.63 -11.14 -6.31
C GLY A 40 11.03 -10.67 -5.90
N GLU A 41 12.08 -11.17 -6.55
CA GLU A 41 13.49 -10.86 -6.26
C GLU A 41 14.14 -9.93 -7.30
N LEU A 42 13.49 -9.74 -8.45
CA LEU A 42 14.02 -9.00 -9.59
C LEU A 42 13.52 -7.54 -9.63
N ALA A 43 14.23 -6.70 -10.39
CA ALA A 43 13.95 -5.27 -10.43
C ALA A 43 12.58 -4.96 -11.07
N ARG A 44 11.73 -4.27 -10.31
CA ARG A 44 10.42 -3.77 -10.74
C ARG A 44 10.54 -2.50 -11.57
N MET A 45 9.59 -2.26 -12.47
CA MET A 45 9.51 -0.98 -13.17
C MET A 45 9.18 0.12 -12.16
N LYS A 46 10.03 1.14 -12.10
CA LYS A 46 9.82 2.29 -11.23
C LYS A 46 8.85 3.26 -11.90
N LEU A 47 7.75 3.56 -11.23
CA LEU A 47 6.83 4.63 -11.57
C LEU A 47 6.90 5.72 -10.51
N ASN A 48 6.66 6.97 -10.91
CA ASN A 48 6.79 8.09 -9.97
C ASN A 48 5.64 8.10 -8.94
N LYS A 49 4.41 7.84 -9.40
CA LYS A 49 3.24 8.01 -8.53
C LYS A 49 2.12 7.02 -8.84
N LEU A 50 1.40 6.57 -7.81
CA LEU A 50 0.06 6.03 -7.92
C LEU A 50 -0.85 6.84 -7.00
N VAL A 51 -1.93 7.39 -7.53
CA VAL A 51 -2.94 8.07 -6.71
C VAL A 51 -4.30 7.57 -7.09
N ILE A 52 -5.05 7.13 -6.09
CA ILE A 52 -6.46 6.81 -6.22
C ILE A 52 -7.23 8.03 -5.75
N LEU A 53 -7.91 8.70 -6.69
CA LEU A 53 -8.68 9.91 -6.42
C LEU A 53 -10.07 9.77 -6.99
N PHE A 54 -11.02 10.43 -6.35
CA PHE A 54 -12.28 10.72 -6.97
C PHE A 54 -12.12 11.87 -7.97
N ILE A 55 -12.54 11.65 -9.23
CA ILE A 55 -12.58 12.70 -10.24
C ILE A 55 -14.05 12.89 -10.61
N HIS A 56 -14.59 14.07 -10.34
CA HIS A 56 -15.90 14.45 -10.85
C HIS A 56 -15.89 14.36 -12.38
N GLN A 57 -16.97 13.86 -12.97
CA GLN A 57 -17.09 13.64 -14.42
C GLN A 57 -16.74 14.89 -15.24
N GLU A 58 -17.05 16.08 -14.73
CA GLU A 58 -16.71 17.38 -15.36
C GLU A 58 -15.20 17.61 -15.56
N ASN A 59 -14.34 16.88 -14.84
CA ASN A 59 -12.89 16.98 -14.95
C ASN A 59 -12.27 15.83 -15.79
N SER A 60 -13.06 14.89 -16.31
CA SER A 60 -12.51 13.73 -17.03
C SER A 60 -11.76 14.11 -18.31
N ASP A 61 -12.20 15.18 -18.98
CA ASP A 61 -11.66 15.60 -20.29
C ASP A 61 -10.21 16.10 -20.21
N ARG A 62 -9.74 16.44 -19.00
CA ARG A 62 -8.35 16.89 -18.77
C ARG A 62 -7.35 15.75 -18.82
N PHE A 63 -7.81 14.51 -18.82
CA PHE A 63 -6.97 13.35 -18.71
C PHE A 63 -7.08 12.49 -19.97
N LYS A 64 -6.01 11.75 -20.30
CA LYS A 64 -6.02 10.79 -21.41
C LYS A 64 -6.36 9.40 -20.90
N SER A 65 -7.47 8.85 -21.37
CA SER A 65 -7.88 7.49 -20.99
C SER A 65 -6.90 6.48 -21.57
N PHE A 66 -6.44 5.55 -20.73
CA PHE A 66 -5.67 4.41 -21.19
C PHE A 66 -6.61 3.22 -21.39
N ASN A 67 -6.77 2.82 -22.65
CA ASN A 67 -7.45 1.59 -23.01
C ASN A 67 -6.40 0.56 -23.42
N PRO A 68 -6.20 -0.53 -22.66
CA PRO A 68 -5.25 -1.56 -23.05
C PRO A 68 -5.68 -2.17 -24.40
N ASN A 69 -4.70 -2.65 -25.17
CA ASN A 69 -4.99 -3.36 -26.42
C ASN A 69 -5.78 -4.64 -26.10
N PRO A 70 -6.94 -4.88 -26.74
CA PRO A 70 -7.77 -6.06 -26.52
C PRO A 70 -7.03 -7.39 -26.54
N LYS A 71 -6.05 -7.53 -27.44
CA LYS A 71 -5.27 -8.76 -27.59
C LYS A 71 -4.48 -9.13 -26.33
N ILE A 72 -4.17 -8.16 -25.46
CA ILE A 72 -3.33 -8.38 -24.27
C ILE A 72 -4.14 -9.00 -23.13
N TYR A 73 -5.44 -8.72 -23.04
CA TYR A 73 -6.31 -9.24 -21.98
C TYR A 73 -7.35 -10.25 -22.49
N ASP A 74 -7.22 -10.71 -23.73
CA ASP A 74 -8.07 -11.76 -24.29
C ASP A 74 -7.54 -13.16 -23.99
N PHE A 75 -7.45 -13.49 -22.70
CA PHE A 75 -7.12 -14.84 -22.25
C PHE A 75 -8.40 -15.66 -22.05
N GLN A 76 -8.33 -16.97 -22.29
CA GLN A 76 -9.42 -17.89 -22.01
C GLN A 76 -9.57 -18.09 -20.48
N LEU A 77 -10.81 -18.11 -20.02
CA LEU A 77 -11.15 -18.44 -18.63
C LEU A 77 -11.51 -19.91 -18.54
N SER A 78 -11.19 -20.55 -17.42
CA SER A 78 -11.81 -21.82 -17.08
C SER A 78 -13.30 -21.60 -16.81
N GLU A 79 -14.13 -22.62 -17.06
CA GLU A 79 -15.58 -22.55 -16.79
C GLU A 79 -15.86 -22.20 -15.32
N GLY A 80 -15.05 -22.73 -14.40
CA GLY A 80 -15.12 -22.45 -12.97
C GLY A 80 -14.87 -20.98 -12.63
N ILE A 81 -13.82 -20.36 -13.18
CA ILE A 81 -13.57 -18.93 -12.97
C ILE A 81 -14.66 -18.08 -13.60
N GLU A 82 -15.07 -18.39 -14.82
CA GLU A 82 -16.07 -17.57 -15.51
C GLU A 82 -17.38 -17.55 -14.71
N LYS A 83 -17.79 -18.69 -14.14
CA LYS A 83 -18.95 -18.77 -13.25
C LYS A 83 -18.76 -17.93 -11.98
N LYS A 84 -17.61 -18.02 -11.31
CA LYS A 84 -17.29 -17.19 -10.12
C LYS A 84 -17.35 -15.70 -10.45
N TRP A 85 -16.78 -15.28 -11.57
CA TRP A 85 -16.80 -13.87 -12.00
C TRP A 85 -18.22 -13.40 -12.33
N LYS A 86 -19.04 -14.23 -12.98
CA LYS A 86 -20.47 -13.94 -13.20
C LYS A 86 -21.22 -13.76 -11.87
N CYS A 87 -20.93 -14.59 -10.86
CA CYS A 87 -21.49 -14.42 -9.51
C CYS A 87 -21.07 -13.10 -8.88
N GLY A 88 -19.77 -12.75 -8.90
CA GLY A 88 -19.30 -11.48 -8.33
C GLY A 88 -19.87 -10.23 -9.01
N ILE A 89 -20.08 -10.30 -10.33
CA ILE A 89 -20.81 -9.26 -11.08
C ILE A 89 -22.27 -9.16 -10.59
N LYS A 90 -22.97 -10.29 -10.44
CA LYS A 90 -24.36 -10.34 -9.96
C LYS A 90 -24.50 -9.82 -8.51
N GLU A 91 -23.51 -10.09 -7.67
CA GLU A 91 -23.42 -9.61 -6.29
C GLU A 91 -22.97 -8.14 -6.18
N HIS A 92 -22.66 -7.48 -7.31
CA HIS A 92 -22.21 -6.10 -7.36
C HIS A 92 -20.97 -5.84 -6.50
N ILE A 93 -20.02 -6.79 -6.47
CA ILE A 93 -18.76 -6.61 -5.73
C ILE A 93 -17.99 -5.43 -6.36
N PRO A 94 -17.66 -4.37 -5.60
CA PRO A 94 -16.99 -3.21 -6.16
C PRO A 94 -15.48 -3.45 -6.31
N MET A 95 -14.86 -2.77 -7.27
CA MET A 95 -13.42 -2.72 -7.49
C MET A 95 -12.70 -1.93 -6.39
N LEU A 96 -13.34 -0.89 -5.90
CA LEU A 96 -12.86 0.01 -4.87
C LEU A 96 -13.83 0.05 -3.69
N LEU A 97 -13.29 0.02 -2.48
CA LEU A 97 -14.02 0.38 -1.27
C LEU A 97 -13.91 1.89 -1.08
N SER A 98 -15.02 2.54 -0.74
CA SER A 98 -15.09 3.98 -0.51
C SER A 98 -15.73 4.29 0.83
N ILE A 99 -15.31 5.41 1.41
CA ILE A 99 -15.83 5.95 2.65
C ILE A 99 -17.30 6.39 2.50
N ASN A 100 -17.67 6.99 1.37
CA ASN A 100 -18.94 7.73 1.26
C ASN A 100 -20.10 6.93 0.64
N ASN A 101 -19.93 5.64 0.34
CA ASN A 101 -20.92 4.80 -0.37
C ASN A 101 -21.51 5.42 -1.66
N SER A 102 -20.95 6.52 -2.16
CA SER A 102 -21.35 7.14 -3.42
C SER A 102 -20.69 6.33 -4.53
N TYR A 103 -21.46 5.43 -5.13
CA TYR A 103 -21.05 4.58 -6.26
C TYR A 103 -20.96 5.39 -7.56
N SER A 104 -20.08 6.38 -7.58
CA SER A 104 -19.71 7.11 -8.80
C SER A 104 -18.54 6.41 -9.49
N ASP A 105 -18.43 6.62 -10.81
CA ASP A 105 -17.31 6.10 -11.60
C ASP A 105 -15.98 6.63 -11.03
N CYS A 106 -15.06 5.72 -10.73
CA CYS A 106 -13.80 6.03 -10.09
C CYS A 106 -12.63 5.95 -11.10
N PHE A 107 -11.59 6.73 -10.87
CA PHE A 107 -10.45 6.86 -11.77
C PHE A 107 -9.12 6.69 -11.00
N PHE A 108 -8.12 6.11 -11.66
CA PHE A 108 -6.77 5.93 -11.11
C PHE A 108 -5.77 6.77 -11.89
N VAL A 109 -4.90 7.50 -11.20
CA VAL A 109 -3.80 8.23 -11.84
C VAL A 109 -2.51 7.44 -11.65
N LEU A 110 -1.90 7.00 -12.75
CA LEU A 110 -0.59 6.35 -12.80
C LEU A 110 0.46 7.33 -13.36
N GLY A 111 1.48 7.61 -12.56
CA GLY A 111 2.41 8.71 -12.76
C GLY A 111 3.65 8.37 -13.59
N GLN A 112 3.57 8.71 -14.88
CA GLN A 112 4.52 9.56 -15.63
C GLN A 112 3.71 10.22 -16.78
N GLY A 113 2.92 11.26 -16.46
CA GLY A 113 2.03 11.97 -17.40
C GLY A 113 0.59 12.13 -16.90
N SER A 114 -0.29 12.71 -17.74
CA SER A 114 -1.73 12.91 -17.48
C SER A 114 -2.59 11.67 -17.79
N TYR A 115 -2.01 10.48 -17.72
CA TYR A 115 -2.70 9.23 -18.01
C TYR A 115 -3.44 8.72 -16.80
N TYR A 116 -4.65 8.24 -17.04
CA TYR A 116 -5.47 7.62 -16.01
C TYR A 116 -6.08 6.32 -16.54
N LEU A 117 -6.23 5.37 -15.63
CA LEU A 117 -7.02 4.18 -15.86
C LEU A 117 -8.44 4.47 -15.37
N GLN A 118 -9.41 4.37 -16.27
CA GLN A 118 -10.80 4.39 -15.90
C GLN A 118 -11.26 2.97 -15.61
N PHE A 119 -11.91 2.79 -14.47
CA PHE A 119 -12.58 1.54 -14.15
C PHE A 119 -14.02 1.79 -13.78
N PRO A 120 -14.95 0.98 -14.31
CA PRO A 120 -16.24 0.88 -13.65
C PRO A 120 -15.98 0.33 -12.24
N ASN A 121 -16.42 1.05 -11.22
CA ASN A 121 -16.32 0.54 -9.86
C ASN A 121 -17.13 -0.77 -9.73
N LEU A 122 -18.25 -0.85 -10.43
CA LEU A 122 -19.09 -2.04 -10.53
C LEU A 122 -18.94 -2.66 -11.93
N PRO A 123 -18.09 -3.68 -12.12
CA PRO A 123 -17.98 -4.36 -13.40
C PRO A 123 -19.31 -5.03 -13.76
N LYS A 124 -19.77 -4.79 -15.00
CA LYS A 124 -21.03 -5.31 -15.55
C LYS A 124 -20.83 -6.52 -16.48
N THR A 125 -19.59 -6.76 -16.92
CA THR A 125 -19.29 -7.78 -17.93
C THR A 125 -17.98 -8.51 -17.63
N ILE A 126 -17.86 -9.75 -18.12
CA ILE A 126 -16.61 -10.52 -18.06
C ILE A 126 -15.46 -9.79 -18.76
N LYS A 127 -15.74 -9.05 -19.83
CA LYS A 127 -14.73 -8.23 -20.52
C LYS A 127 -14.12 -7.19 -19.56
N GLN A 128 -14.94 -6.51 -18.77
CA GLN A 128 -14.47 -5.54 -17.77
C GLN A 128 -13.67 -6.23 -16.66
N MET A 129 -14.07 -7.43 -16.23
CA MET A 129 -13.31 -8.23 -15.27
C MET A 129 -11.93 -8.64 -15.83
N LYS A 130 -11.83 -9.04 -17.11
CA LYS A 130 -10.54 -9.35 -17.75
C LYS A 130 -9.61 -8.14 -17.78
N ILE A 131 -10.16 -6.96 -18.10
CA ILE A 131 -9.42 -5.68 -18.09
C ILE A 131 -8.94 -5.35 -16.67
N ALA A 132 -9.81 -5.48 -15.66
CA ALA A 132 -9.48 -5.35 -14.24
C ALA A 132 -8.33 -6.25 -13.81
N ARG A 133 -8.44 -7.56 -14.08
CA ARG A 133 -7.38 -8.51 -13.76
C ARG A 133 -6.06 -8.11 -14.41
N TYR A 134 -6.06 -7.80 -15.71
CA TYR A 134 -4.85 -7.42 -16.43
C TYR A 134 -4.18 -6.20 -15.79
N LEU A 135 -4.95 -5.16 -15.50
CA LEU A 135 -4.43 -3.92 -14.95
C LEU A 135 -3.95 -4.07 -13.50
N PHE A 136 -4.67 -4.82 -12.64
CA PHE A 136 -4.16 -5.19 -11.32
C PHE A 136 -2.84 -5.95 -11.40
N GLN A 137 -2.74 -6.90 -12.34
CA GLN A 137 -1.50 -7.64 -12.56
C GLN A 137 -0.36 -6.71 -12.97
N GLN A 138 -0.62 -5.67 -13.77
CA GLN A 138 0.39 -4.65 -14.08
C GLN A 138 0.75 -3.84 -12.82
N LEU A 139 -0.25 -3.35 -12.07
CA LEU A 139 -0.05 -2.58 -10.84
C LEU A 139 0.86 -3.30 -9.84
N PHE A 140 0.63 -4.59 -9.62
CA PHE A 140 1.42 -5.40 -8.70
C PHE A 140 2.83 -5.73 -9.20
N LYS A 141 3.18 -5.42 -10.45
CA LYS A 141 4.56 -5.54 -10.98
C LYS A 141 5.37 -4.25 -10.88
N TYR A 142 4.72 -3.13 -10.60
CA TYR A 142 5.40 -1.84 -10.46
C TYR A 142 5.98 -1.66 -9.05
N PHE A 143 6.99 -0.78 -8.98
CA PHE A 143 7.45 -0.14 -7.75
C PHE A 143 7.17 1.36 -7.87
N PHE A 144 6.49 1.94 -6.89
CA PHE A 144 6.10 3.34 -6.94
C PHE A 144 6.98 4.20 -6.02
N GLU A 145 7.48 5.35 -6.48
CA GLU A 145 8.15 6.28 -5.57
C GLU A 145 7.17 6.83 -4.52
N TYR A 146 5.90 7.05 -4.90
CA TYR A 146 4.85 7.48 -3.99
C TYR A 146 3.48 6.87 -4.33
N VAL A 147 2.79 6.34 -3.32
CA VAL A 147 1.39 5.87 -3.42
C VAL A 147 0.53 6.67 -2.46
N GLN A 148 -0.66 7.07 -2.89
CA GLN A 148 -1.64 7.70 -2.01
C GLN A 148 -3.04 7.14 -2.21
N PHE A 149 -3.67 6.81 -1.09
CA PHE A 149 -5.05 6.37 -0.96
C PHE A 149 -5.82 7.45 -0.21
N ASP A 150 -6.70 8.13 -0.93
CA ASP A 150 -7.54 9.19 -0.39
C ASP A 150 -8.99 8.70 -0.41
N GLN A 151 -9.53 8.25 0.73
CA GLN A 151 -10.89 7.70 0.85
C GLN A 151 -11.21 6.41 0.06
N PHE A 152 -10.30 5.95 -0.79
CA PHE A 152 -10.49 4.75 -1.62
C PHE A 152 -9.30 3.79 -1.52
N VAL A 153 -9.60 2.49 -1.45
CA VAL A 153 -8.64 1.40 -1.66
C VAL A 153 -9.23 0.34 -2.56
N PHE A 154 -8.38 -0.50 -3.14
CA PHE A 154 -8.83 -1.68 -3.86
C PHE A 154 -9.54 -2.64 -2.93
N ASN A 155 -10.66 -3.19 -3.38
CA ASN A 155 -11.42 -4.16 -2.60
C ASN A 155 -10.67 -5.51 -2.56
N PRO A 156 -10.23 -5.98 -1.37
CA PRO A 156 -9.55 -7.27 -1.24
C PRO A 156 -10.39 -8.45 -1.76
N GLN A 157 -11.72 -8.41 -1.58
CA GLN A 157 -12.61 -9.45 -2.11
C GLN A 157 -12.58 -9.48 -3.64
N MET A 158 -12.52 -8.32 -4.29
CA MET A 158 -12.38 -8.24 -5.75
C MET A 158 -11.00 -8.69 -6.21
N ILE A 159 -9.93 -8.37 -5.48
CA ILE A 159 -8.58 -8.89 -5.78
C ILE A 159 -8.60 -10.43 -5.70
N ASN A 160 -9.16 -10.99 -4.63
CA ASN A 160 -9.27 -12.44 -4.48
C ASN A 160 -10.09 -13.07 -5.60
N LEU A 161 -11.26 -12.52 -5.93
CA LEU A 161 -12.06 -12.96 -7.08
C LEU A 161 -11.26 -12.88 -8.40
N LEU A 162 -10.51 -11.79 -8.55
CA LEU A 162 -9.49 -11.48 -9.55
C LEU A 162 -8.54 -12.65 -9.84
N PHE A 163 -7.97 -13.18 -8.76
CA PHE A 163 -6.76 -13.99 -8.78
C PHE A 163 -6.92 -15.37 -8.11
N ASP A 164 -8.17 -15.78 -7.81
CA ASP A 164 -8.54 -16.98 -7.05
C ASP A 164 -7.95 -18.30 -7.58
N GLU A 165 -7.56 -18.35 -8.86
CA GLU A 165 -6.86 -19.50 -9.44
C GLU A 165 -5.43 -19.71 -8.91
N ASN A 166 -4.87 -18.75 -8.15
CA ASN A 166 -3.57 -18.75 -7.45
C ASN A 166 -2.52 -19.79 -7.91
N LYS A 167 -2.29 -19.83 -9.22
CA LYS A 167 -1.02 -20.22 -9.84
C LYS A 167 -0.13 -19.01 -10.11
N THR A 168 -0.60 -17.80 -9.80
CA THR A 168 0.21 -16.60 -10.04
C THR A 168 1.27 -16.50 -8.95
N LYS A 169 2.55 -16.67 -9.32
CA LYS A 169 3.71 -16.39 -8.45
C LYS A 169 3.86 -14.90 -8.09
N ILE A 170 2.93 -14.04 -8.53
CA ILE A 170 3.01 -12.59 -8.33
C ILE A 170 2.43 -12.26 -6.95
N PRO A 171 3.19 -11.59 -6.08
CA PRO A 171 2.64 -11.04 -4.84
C PRO A 171 1.54 -10.03 -5.17
N LEU A 172 0.32 -10.24 -4.69
CA LEU A 172 -0.82 -9.34 -4.90
C LEU A 172 -0.73 -8.12 -3.97
N GLN A 173 0.41 -7.44 -4.03
CA GLN A 173 0.81 -6.35 -3.15
C GLN A 173 1.34 -5.18 -3.96
N ILE A 174 1.07 -3.98 -3.48
CA ILE A 174 1.57 -2.73 -4.02
C ILE A 174 2.90 -2.43 -3.33
N HIS A 175 3.95 -2.23 -4.12
CA HIS A 175 5.27 -1.90 -3.61
C HIS A 175 5.57 -0.43 -3.85
N SER A 176 6.06 0.25 -2.83
CA SER A 176 6.41 1.65 -2.95
C SER A 176 7.57 2.06 -2.04
N ARG A 177 8.14 3.24 -2.28
CA ARG A 177 9.06 3.87 -1.33
C ARG A 177 8.29 4.60 -0.23
N LYS A 178 7.23 5.30 -0.62
CA LYS A 178 6.37 6.08 0.28
C LYS A 178 4.92 5.76 -0.01
N ALA A 179 4.16 5.50 1.04
CA ALA A 179 2.73 5.30 0.96
C ALA A 179 2.01 6.21 1.95
N ASN A 180 0.88 6.77 1.54
CA ASN A 180 0.06 7.66 2.34
C ASN A 180 -1.39 7.19 2.30
N ILE A 181 -1.99 6.98 3.47
CA ILE A 181 -3.42 6.73 3.64
C ILE A 181 -4.02 7.92 4.37
N ILE A 182 -5.06 8.50 3.78
CA ILE A 182 -5.83 9.58 4.41
C ILE A 182 -7.13 9.01 4.96
N ILE A 183 -7.29 9.06 6.28
CA ILE A 183 -8.49 8.61 6.98
C ILE A 183 -9.32 9.84 7.32
N TYR A 184 -10.57 9.84 6.87
CA TYR A 184 -11.54 10.89 7.16
C TYR A 184 -12.56 10.34 8.14
N TYR A 185 -12.99 11.11 9.15
CA TYR A 185 -14.06 10.73 10.08
C TYR A 185 -13.90 9.31 10.71
N ASN A 186 -14.96 8.75 11.32
CA ASN A 186 -14.94 7.45 11.99
C ASN A 186 -15.52 6.34 11.07
N TYR A 187 -14.83 6.01 9.97
CA TYR A 187 -15.23 4.88 9.11
C TYR A 187 -14.46 3.61 9.42
N ASP A 188 -14.98 2.51 8.89
CA ASP A 188 -14.40 1.17 8.97
C ASP A 188 -12.90 1.13 8.65
N ASN A 189 -12.21 0.22 9.35
CA ASN A 189 -10.76 0.02 9.28
C ASN A 189 -10.25 -0.54 7.94
N TYR A 190 -11.08 -0.62 6.89
CA TYR A 190 -10.70 -1.30 5.64
C TYR A 190 -9.51 -0.64 4.94
N LEU A 191 -9.30 0.68 5.07
CA LEU A 191 -8.11 1.35 4.52
C LEU A 191 -6.83 0.81 5.17
N LEU A 192 -6.81 0.71 6.50
CA LEU A 192 -5.68 0.18 7.26
C LEU A 192 -5.52 -1.33 7.06
N ASN A 193 -6.62 -2.09 7.02
CA ASN A 193 -6.60 -3.51 6.71
C ASN A 193 -6.06 -3.77 5.29
N PHE A 194 -6.37 -2.89 4.34
CA PHE A 194 -5.79 -2.96 3.01
C PHE A 194 -4.27 -2.74 3.06
N ALA A 195 -3.79 -1.71 3.78
CA ALA A 195 -2.35 -1.50 3.95
C ALA A 195 -1.67 -2.72 4.60
N LEU A 196 -2.27 -3.28 5.65
CA LEU A 196 -1.75 -4.44 6.35
C LEU A 196 -1.51 -5.62 5.40
N ASN A 197 -2.44 -5.88 4.48
CA ASN A 197 -2.43 -7.09 3.66
C ASN A 197 -1.82 -6.90 2.26
N HIS A 198 -1.96 -5.72 1.67
CA HIS A 198 -1.70 -5.46 0.26
C HIS A 198 -0.70 -4.34 -0.02
N LEU A 199 -0.02 -3.80 0.99
CA LEU A 199 0.96 -2.73 0.80
C LEU A 199 2.32 -3.09 1.43
N ILE A 200 3.38 -2.82 0.67
CA ILE A 200 4.77 -2.85 1.12
C ILE A 200 5.38 -1.49 0.80
N SER A 201 5.94 -0.81 1.81
CA SER A 201 6.49 0.52 1.63
C SER A 201 7.58 0.84 2.63
N ASP A 202 8.71 1.42 2.20
CA ASP A 202 9.76 1.82 3.16
C ASP A 202 9.21 2.76 4.23
N LYS A 203 8.43 3.76 3.80
CA LYS A 203 7.76 4.75 4.65
C LYS A 203 6.25 4.68 4.48
N PHE A 204 5.51 4.54 5.57
CA PHE A 204 4.05 4.50 5.57
C PHE A 204 3.49 5.63 6.43
N THR A 205 2.64 6.48 5.85
CA THR A 205 2.01 7.61 6.54
C THR A 205 0.50 7.38 6.63
N VAL A 206 -0.04 7.54 7.84
CA VAL A 206 -1.47 7.60 8.11
C VAL A 206 -1.81 9.04 8.50
N CYS A 207 -2.56 9.73 7.66
CA CYS A 207 -3.01 11.09 7.89
C CYS A 207 -4.45 11.08 8.39
N PHE A 208 -4.66 11.55 9.62
CA PHE A 208 -5.98 11.62 10.23
C PHE A 208 -6.64 12.97 9.94
N GLN A 209 -7.84 12.97 9.36
CA GLN A 209 -8.62 14.17 9.07
C GLN A 209 -9.99 14.10 9.73
N LYS A 210 -10.25 15.00 10.70
CA LYS A 210 -11.55 15.13 11.37
C LYS A 210 -12.03 13.85 12.08
N ILE A 211 -11.11 13.08 12.65
CA ILE A 211 -11.44 11.87 13.42
C ILE A 211 -11.90 12.27 14.82
N VAL A 212 -12.95 11.61 15.31
CA VAL A 212 -13.51 11.85 16.65
C VAL A 212 -13.19 10.70 17.60
N ASN A 213 -12.97 9.48 17.08
CA ASN A 213 -12.68 8.31 17.89
C ASN A 213 -11.50 7.48 17.35
N ILE A 214 -10.29 7.84 17.77
CA ILE A 214 -9.07 7.13 17.37
C ILE A 214 -8.99 5.70 17.93
N GLU A 215 -9.71 5.40 19.03
CA GLU A 215 -9.67 4.07 19.66
C GLU A 215 -10.16 2.97 18.72
N HIS A 216 -11.10 3.30 17.83
CA HIS A 216 -11.61 2.36 16.82
C HIS A 216 -10.53 1.78 15.90
N TYR A 217 -9.44 2.53 15.68
CA TYR A 217 -8.34 2.13 14.81
C TYR A 217 -7.19 1.46 15.56
N THR A 218 -7.16 1.54 16.90
CA THR A 218 -5.98 1.17 17.70
C THR A 218 -5.51 -0.26 17.49
N SER A 219 -6.43 -1.22 17.36
CA SER A 219 -6.09 -2.62 17.13
C SER A 219 -5.28 -2.80 15.84
N VAL A 220 -5.77 -2.25 14.72
CA VAL A 220 -5.09 -2.36 13.41
C VAL A 220 -3.81 -1.53 13.38
N LEU A 221 -3.80 -0.35 14.03
CA LEU A 221 -2.59 0.46 14.15
C LEU A 221 -1.49 -0.27 14.93
N PHE A 222 -1.84 -0.94 16.03
CA PHE A 222 -0.90 -1.75 16.78
C PHE A 222 -0.42 -2.96 15.99
N GLU A 223 -1.29 -3.62 15.23
CA GLU A 223 -0.91 -4.72 14.36
C GLU A 223 0.11 -4.29 13.30
N ILE A 224 -0.10 -3.12 12.67
CA ILE A 224 0.86 -2.52 11.74
C ILE A 224 2.20 -2.26 12.44
N LEU A 225 2.18 -1.69 13.65
CA LEU A 225 3.41 -1.39 14.36
C LEU A 225 4.16 -2.63 14.82
N ALA A 226 3.47 -3.62 15.40
CA ALA A 226 4.08 -4.78 16.03
C ALA A 226 4.55 -5.83 15.02
N ASN A 227 3.81 -6.02 13.92
CA ASN A 227 3.98 -7.18 13.03
C ASN A 227 4.35 -6.81 11.58
N CYS A 228 4.45 -5.52 11.24
CA CYS A 228 4.77 -5.10 9.87
C CYS A 228 6.10 -4.36 9.73
N GLY A 229 7.05 -4.52 10.67
CA GLY A 229 8.38 -3.92 10.55
C GLY A 229 9.21 -4.43 9.36
N ASN A 230 8.85 -5.58 8.78
CA ASN A 230 9.39 -6.08 7.51
C ASN A 230 8.74 -5.43 6.28
N LYS A 231 7.54 -4.87 6.40
CA LYS A 231 6.80 -4.17 5.32
C LYS A 231 7.03 -2.66 5.35
N PHE A 232 7.21 -2.11 6.56
CA PHE A 232 7.37 -0.69 6.83
C PHE A 232 8.57 -0.45 7.74
N SER A 233 9.57 0.28 7.24
CA SER A 233 10.72 0.68 8.05
C SER A 233 10.42 1.92 8.91
N GLU A 234 9.58 2.82 8.40
CA GLU A 234 9.12 4.03 9.07
C GLU A 234 7.58 4.13 8.99
N VAL A 235 6.92 4.35 10.12
CA VAL A 235 5.48 4.65 10.20
C VAL A 235 5.25 6.05 10.76
N ILE A 236 4.39 6.83 10.11
CA ILE A 236 4.09 8.21 10.48
C ILE A 236 2.60 8.39 10.70
N TYR A 237 2.26 8.95 11.84
CA TYR A 237 0.92 9.38 12.21
C TYR A 237 0.82 10.90 12.07
N ASP A 238 0.34 11.37 10.92
CA ASP A 238 0.11 12.79 10.68
C ASP A 238 -1.26 13.20 11.24
N ARG A 239 -1.27 14.32 11.97
CA ARG A 239 -2.43 14.89 12.67
C ARG A 239 -3.07 13.96 13.69
N ALA A 240 -2.29 13.04 14.26
CA ALA A 240 -2.77 12.16 15.32
C ALA A 240 -3.00 12.92 16.64
N GLU A 241 -3.99 12.46 17.40
CA GLU A 241 -4.20 12.94 18.77
C GLU A 241 -3.13 12.39 19.72
N LEU A 242 -2.81 13.17 20.76
CA LEU A 242 -1.87 12.77 21.80
C LEU A 242 -2.26 11.45 22.49
N LYS A 243 -3.56 11.15 22.54
CA LYS A 243 -4.08 9.89 23.06
C LYS A 243 -3.49 8.68 22.33
N LEU A 244 -3.34 8.74 21.00
CA LEU A 244 -2.75 7.65 20.22
C LEU A 244 -1.29 7.40 20.60
N PHE A 245 -0.53 8.47 20.85
CA PHE A 245 0.85 8.36 21.32
C PHE A 245 0.92 7.60 22.65
N TYR A 246 0.11 7.95 23.66
CA TYR A 246 0.12 7.25 24.94
C TYR A 246 -0.29 5.78 24.82
N LEU A 247 -1.27 5.49 23.96
CA LEU A 247 -1.69 4.13 23.64
C LEU A 247 -0.54 3.31 23.00
N ILE A 248 0.21 3.91 22.07
CA ILE A 248 1.38 3.28 21.46
C ILE A 248 2.51 3.09 22.46
N LYS A 249 2.79 4.09 23.31
CA LYS A 249 3.76 3.98 24.41
C LYS A 249 3.43 2.82 25.32
N GLN A 250 2.18 2.73 25.79
CA GLN A 250 1.73 1.63 26.64
C GLN A 250 1.86 0.27 25.94
N HIS A 251 1.53 0.20 24.63
CA HIS A 251 1.69 -1.01 23.85
C HIS A 251 3.17 -1.44 23.74
N ILE A 252 4.09 -0.51 23.50
CA ILE A 252 5.53 -0.76 23.50
C ILE A 252 6.00 -1.31 24.84
N GLU A 253 5.53 -0.74 25.95
CA GLU A 253 5.95 -1.16 27.30
C GLU A 253 5.42 -2.56 27.65
N THR A 254 4.23 -2.92 27.18
CA THR A 254 3.47 -4.09 27.68
C THR A 254 3.23 -5.21 26.67
N SER A 255 3.61 -5.06 25.40
CA SER A 255 3.44 -6.13 24.41
C SER A 255 4.50 -7.22 24.59
N LYS A 256 4.11 -8.49 24.46
CA LYS A 256 5.03 -9.64 24.49
C LYS A 256 5.71 -9.88 23.13
N ASN A 257 5.11 -9.38 22.05
CA ASN A 257 5.60 -9.60 20.69
C ASN A 257 5.93 -8.25 20.04
N ILE A 258 7.19 -7.84 20.15
CA ILE A 258 7.71 -6.60 19.58
C ILE A 258 9.02 -6.82 18.80
N SER A 259 9.40 -8.08 18.54
CA SER A 259 10.62 -8.40 17.78
C SER A 259 10.54 -7.87 16.35
N GLU A 260 9.37 -7.94 15.75
CA GLU A 260 9.06 -7.48 14.38
C GLU A 260 8.57 -6.02 14.32
N MET A 261 8.68 -5.29 15.44
CA MET A 261 8.16 -3.93 15.53
C MET A 261 8.86 -2.98 14.57
N VAL A 262 8.08 -2.08 13.96
CA VAL A 262 8.56 -0.98 13.11
C VAL A 262 9.69 -0.21 13.78
N LYS A 263 10.75 0.07 13.01
CA LYS A 263 11.99 0.66 13.54
C LYS A 263 11.83 2.13 13.93
N GLU A 264 11.03 2.88 13.19
CA GLU A 264 10.86 4.32 13.36
C GLU A 264 9.38 4.69 13.31
N ILE A 265 8.90 5.36 14.36
CA ILE A 265 7.50 5.80 14.49
C ILE A 265 7.50 7.30 14.75
N LYS A 266 6.79 8.07 13.92
CA LYS A 266 6.68 9.52 14.07
C LYS A 266 5.24 9.97 14.21
N PHE A 267 5.03 11.05 14.95
CA PHE A 267 3.75 11.71 15.13
C PHE A 267 3.94 13.18 14.80
N TYR A 268 3.17 13.69 13.85
CA TYR A 268 3.18 15.11 13.52
C TYR A 268 1.86 15.75 13.90
N GLY A 269 1.88 16.71 14.83
CA GLY A 269 0.73 17.56 15.12
C GLY A 269 0.43 18.60 14.03
N ILE A 270 -0.70 19.32 14.18
CA ILE A 270 -1.08 20.43 13.29
C ILE A 270 -0.05 21.56 13.37
N LYS A 271 0.70 21.81 12.28
CA LYS A 271 1.70 22.88 12.21
C LYS A 271 1.06 24.26 12.35
N VAL A 272 1.33 24.95 13.47
CA VAL A 272 1.19 26.41 13.59
C VAL A 272 2.58 27.03 13.44
N ARG A 273 2.73 28.12 12.68
CA ARG A 273 4.02 28.83 12.54
C ARG A 273 4.30 29.61 13.83
N ASP A 274 5.17 29.08 14.69
CA ASP A 274 5.69 29.76 15.89
C ASP A 274 7.01 29.09 16.30
N ASN A 275 8.00 29.87 16.73
CA ASN A 275 9.42 29.50 16.76
C ASN A 275 9.94 28.99 18.12
N ASN A 276 9.11 28.96 19.17
CA ASN A 276 9.53 28.54 20.51
C ASN A 276 9.10 27.09 20.83
N LEU A 277 10.04 26.14 20.71
CA LEU A 277 9.83 24.71 20.98
C LEU A 277 10.64 24.26 22.21
N GLU A 278 10.01 23.51 23.12
CA GLU A 278 10.66 22.80 24.22
C GLU A 278 10.79 21.31 23.85
N SER A 279 11.96 20.72 24.06
CA SER A 279 12.24 19.32 23.69
C SER A 279 12.57 18.46 24.89
N THR A 280 11.91 17.30 25.01
CA THR A 280 12.18 16.28 26.03
C THR A 280 12.59 14.98 25.36
N ASN A 281 13.65 14.34 25.86
CA ASN A 281 14.14 13.06 25.37
C ASN A 281 14.17 12.04 26.52
N TYR A 282 13.73 10.81 26.26
CA TYR A 282 13.84 9.70 27.21
C TYR A 282 13.87 8.35 26.49
N GLN A 283 14.11 7.27 27.22
CA GLN A 283 14.10 5.90 26.68
C GLN A 283 12.91 5.10 27.22
N LEU A 284 12.33 4.25 26.37
CA LEU A 284 11.37 3.22 26.73
C LEU A 284 12.06 1.86 26.67
N SER A 285 11.79 1.01 27.66
CA SER A 285 12.18 -0.40 27.65
C SER A 285 10.93 -1.25 27.77
N ASN A 286 10.86 -2.34 27.01
CA ASN A 286 9.76 -3.28 27.13
C ASN A 286 9.93 -4.12 28.41
N ILE A 287 8.84 -4.34 29.16
CA ILE A 287 8.91 -5.05 30.45
C ILE A 287 9.14 -6.56 30.29
N TYR A 288 8.80 -7.13 29.13
CA TYR A 288 8.98 -8.55 28.83
C TYR A 288 10.27 -8.85 28.08
N ASN A 289 10.86 -7.86 27.41
CA ASN A 289 12.14 -7.95 26.70
C ASN A 289 12.93 -6.64 26.83
N PRO A 290 13.67 -6.44 27.95
CA PRO A 290 14.42 -5.21 28.21
C PRO A 290 15.52 -4.87 27.21
N GLU A 291 15.94 -5.84 26.37
CA GLU A 291 16.90 -5.61 25.28
C GLU A 291 16.30 -4.78 24.14
N ILE A 292 14.96 -4.78 24.00
CA ILE A 292 14.30 -3.95 23.01
C ILE A 292 13.99 -2.59 23.64
N LYS A 293 14.77 -1.58 23.22
CA LYS A 293 14.67 -0.20 23.70
C LYS A 293 14.25 0.75 22.58
N PHE A 294 13.59 1.83 22.98
CA PHE A 294 13.22 2.91 22.07
C PHE A 294 13.66 4.27 22.62
N SER A 295 14.23 5.11 21.78
CA SER A 295 14.43 6.54 22.05
C SER A 295 13.13 7.26 21.76
N VAL A 296 12.64 8.05 22.70
CA VAL A 296 11.49 8.92 22.50
C VAL A 296 11.94 10.37 22.59
N LYS A 297 11.67 11.13 21.54
CA LYS A 297 11.86 12.58 21.48
C LYS A 297 10.49 13.24 21.33
N ILE A 298 10.17 14.15 22.24
CA ILE A 298 8.94 14.93 22.22
C ILE A 298 9.32 16.40 22.09
N GLU A 299 8.78 17.07 21.08
CA GLU A 299 8.91 18.53 20.92
C GLU A 299 7.52 19.16 21.14
N VAL A 300 7.38 19.89 22.25
CA VAL A 300 6.13 20.55 22.66
C VAL A 300 6.27 22.06 22.50
N LYS A 301 5.24 22.72 22.00
CA LYS A 301 5.16 24.20 22.08
C LYS A 301 4.69 24.64 23.45
N ARG A 302 5.16 25.80 23.94
CA ARG A 302 4.72 26.39 25.23
C ARG A 302 3.19 26.54 25.37
N SER A 303 2.46 26.67 24.27
CA SER A 303 1.00 26.70 24.28
C SER A 303 0.34 25.33 24.52
N GLY A 304 1.11 24.24 24.60
CA GLY A 304 0.64 22.85 24.73
C GLY A 304 -0.03 22.28 23.48
N LYS A 305 -0.18 23.07 22.40
CA LYS A 305 -1.01 22.73 21.24
C LYS A 305 -0.32 21.90 20.17
N TYR A 306 1.01 21.88 20.16
CA TYR A 306 1.79 21.18 19.13
C TYR A 306 2.72 20.20 19.79
N ILE A 307 2.67 18.96 19.31
CA ILE A 307 3.50 17.88 19.77
C ILE A 307 4.01 17.17 18.52
N ASN A 308 5.32 17.22 18.31
CA ASN A 308 6.01 16.31 17.40
C ASN A 308 6.62 15.21 18.26
N VAL A 309 6.31 13.95 17.95
CA VAL A 309 6.89 12.81 18.68
C VAL A 309 7.63 11.92 17.71
N GLU A 310 8.82 11.51 18.09
CA GLU A 310 9.63 10.54 17.36
C GLU A 310 10.00 9.42 18.33
N ILE A 311 9.69 8.18 17.94
CA ILE A 311 10.02 6.96 18.66
C ILE A 311 10.89 6.11 17.73
N MET A 312 12.16 5.92 18.08
CA MET A 312 13.11 5.14 17.30
C MET A 312 13.59 3.94 18.09
N ARG A 313 13.57 2.75 17.48
CA ARG A 313 14.17 1.56 18.07
C ARG A 313 15.70 1.75 18.15
N ILE A 314 16.26 1.50 19.33
CA ILE A 314 17.70 1.53 19.58
C ILE A 314 18.16 0.08 19.70
N ASN A 315 19.20 -0.28 18.95
CA ASN A 315 19.83 -1.60 19.03
C ASN A 315 20.92 -1.63 20.10
#